data_AF-A0A914CRB3-F1
#
_entry.id   AF-A0A914CRB3-F1
#
_cell.length_a   1.000
_cell.length_b   1.000
_cell.length_c   1.000
_cell.angle_alpha   90.00
_cell.angle_beta   90.00
_cell.angle_gamma   90.00
#
_symmetry.space_group_name_H-M   'P 1'
#
loop_
_entity.id
_entity.type
_entity.pdbx_description
1 polymer ?
#
loop_
_entity_poly.entity_id
_entity_poly.type
_entity_poly.pdbx_seq_one_letter_code
_entity_poly.pdbx_strand_id
1 'polypeptide(L)'
;MMNLKSPLLHLAFPLMIKASLAEWHCGAGPVTGMCAAIATATCDHANIDKCCWIHDRCYEKLHLNQTYCDDEFCNCLNSIPGNMYCQTLVHELWDNLVYHTK
;
A
#
# COMPACT_ATOMS: atom_id res chain seq x y z
N MET A 1 13.00 40.95 -28.91
CA MET A 1 11.70 41.30 -28.32
C MET A 1 10.62 40.60 -29.12
N MET A 2 9.91 39.64 -28.53
CA MET A 2 8.54 39.24 -28.89
C MET A 2 8.05 38.26 -27.81
N ASN A 3 7.09 38.74 -27.02
CA ASN A 3 6.33 37.99 -26.04
C ASN A 3 5.40 37.01 -26.77
N LEU A 4 5.35 35.76 -26.33
CA LEU A 4 4.20 34.89 -26.60
C LEU A 4 3.63 34.42 -25.25
N LYS A 5 2.73 35.24 -24.71
CA LYS A 5 1.82 34.83 -23.64
C LYS A 5 0.89 33.78 -24.23
N SER A 6 1.14 32.50 -23.95
CA SER A 6 0.13 31.46 -24.16
C SER A 6 -0.63 31.27 -22.86
N PRO A 7 -1.91 31.67 -22.76
CA PRO A 7 -2.73 31.47 -21.56
C PRO A 7 -3.31 30.04 -21.46
N LEU A 8 -2.89 29.13 -22.34
CA LEU A 8 -3.49 27.78 -22.47
C LEU A 8 -2.80 26.69 -21.63
N LEU A 9 -1.77 27.03 -20.84
CA LEU A 9 -1.05 26.04 -20.02
C LEU A 9 -1.63 25.82 -18.60
N HIS A 10 -2.83 26.34 -18.30
CA HIS A 10 -3.39 26.26 -16.94
C HIS A 10 -4.69 25.46 -16.80
N LEU A 11 -5.18 24.79 -17.85
CA LEU A 11 -6.45 24.05 -17.78
C LEU A 11 -6.36 22.55 -18.06
N ALA A 12 -5.16 21.99 -18.22
CA ALA A 12 -4.99 20.53 -18.29
C ALA A 12 -4.64 19.89 -16.93
N PHE A 13 -4.61 20.66 -15.84
CA PHE A 13 -4.20 20.13 -14.52
C PHE A 13 -5.33 19.57 -13.63
N PRO A 14 -6.62 19.92 -13.78
CA PRO A 14 -7.66 19.31 -12.95
C PRO A 14 -8.60 18.40 -13.76
N LEU A 15 -8.09 17.57 -14.67
CA LEU A 15 -8.90 16.50 -15.26
C LEU A 15 -8.05 15.39 -15.88
N MET A 16 -7.08 14.88 -15.12
CA MET A 16 -6.48 13.58 -15.44
C MET A 16 -6.81 12.62 -14.32
N ILE A 17 -7.94 11.96 -14.56
CA ILE A 17 -8.23 10.57 -14.21
C ILE A 17 -8.46 10.34 -12.71
N LYS A 18 -9.75 10.35 -12.33
CA LYS A 18 -10.32 9.38 -11.38
C LYS A 18 -10.05 7.97 -11.92
N ALA A 19 -8.80 7.57 -11.97
CA ALA A 19 -8.45 6.19 -12.19
C ALA A 19 -8.82 5.53 -10.88
N SER A 20 -9.66 4.52 -10.95
CA SER A 20 -9.52 3.38 -10.06
C SER A 20 -8.08 2.86 -10.18
N LEU A 21 -7.12 3.56 -9.57
CA LEU A 21 -6.05 2.89 -8.88
C LEU A 21 -6.80 1.95 -7.94
N ALA A 22 -6.61 0.63 -8.08
CA ALA A 22 -7.05 -0.27 -7.02
C ALA A 22 -6.63 0.36 -5.69
N GLU A 23 -7.58 0.54 -4.76
CA GLU A 23 -7.26 1.12 -3.45
C GLU A 23 -6.06 0.35 -2.91
N TRP A 24 -4.93 1.02 -2.73
CA TRP A 24 -3.77 0.42 -2.11
C TRP A 24 -3.98 0.54 -0.60
N HIS A 25 -4.21 -0.60 0.04
CA HIS A 25 -4.62 -0.69 1.44
C HIS A 25 -3.44 -0.76 2.39
N CYS A 26 -2.26 -1.05 1.87
CA CYS A 26 -1.10 -1.21 2.70
C CYS A 26 -0.56 0.13 3.18
N GLY A 27 -0.42 0.30 4.49
CA GLY A 27 0.08 1.53 5.11
C GLY A 27 -0.79 1.99 6.28
N ALA A 28 -0.14 2.60 7.28
CA ALA A 28 -0.86 3.32 8.34
C ALA A 28 -1.33 4.73 7.91
N GLY A 29 -0.90 5.23 6.75
CA GLY A 29 -1.29 6.53 6.21
C GLY A 29 -0.63 6.81 4.85
N PRO A 30 -0.81 8.01 4.28
CA PRO A 30 -0.38 8.30 2.90
C PRO A 30 1.11 8.10 2.64
N VAL A 31 1.97 8.48 3.59
CA VAL A 31 3.44 8.37 3.45
C VAL A 31 3.89 6.92 3.53
N THR A 32 3.47 6.18 4.57
CA THR A 32 3.83 4.77 4.73
C THR A 32 3.22 3.90 3.65
N GLY A 33 2.02 4.25 3.15
CA GLY A 33 1.42 3.58 2.03
C GLY A 33 2.17 3.79 0.71
N MET A 34 2.62 5.00 0.43
CA MET A 34 3.49 5.25 -0.73
C MET A 34 4.82 4.48 -0.62
N CYS A 35 5.45 4.45 0.56
CA CYS A 35 6.67 3.68 0.79
C CYS A 35 6.44 2.18 0.57
N ALA A 36 5.34 1.63 1.09
CA ALA A 36 4.97 0.24 0.89
C ALA A 36 4.79 -0.07 -0.60
N ALA A 37 4.02 0.75 -1.32
CA ALA A 37 3.79 0.57 -2.75
C ALA A 37 5.08 0.59 -3.59
N ILE A 38 6.04 1.46 -3.25
CA ILE A 38 7.34 1.51 -3.94
C ILE A 38 8.18 0.27 -3.60
N ALA A 39 8.25 -0.10 -2.33
CA ALA A 39 9.04 -1.24 -1.87
C ALA A 39 8.55 -2.57 -2.49
N THR A 40 7.24 -2.71 -2.71
CA THR A 40 6.63 -3.94 -3.24
C THR A 40 6.35 -3.90 -4.74
N ALA A 41 6.79 -2.86 -5.45
CA ALA A 41 6.48 -2.65 -6.87
C ALA A 41 6.94 -3.79 -7.80
N THR A 42 7.97 -4.55 -7.40
CA THR A 42 8.49 -5.71 -8.15
C THR A 42 8.03 -7.06 -7.59
N CYS A 43 7.18 -7.04 -6.57
CA CYS A 43 6.61 -8.22 -5.91
C CYS A 43 5.17 -8.47 -6.41
N ASP A 44 4.51 -9.49 -5.85
CA ASP A 44 3.10 -9.76 -6.14
C ASP A 44 2.20 -8.72 -5.46
N HIS A 45 2.14 -7.55 -6.09
CA HIS A 45 1.54 -6.35 -5.55
C HIS A 45 0.06 -6.54 -5.22
N ALA A 46 -0.66 -7.32 -6.04
CA ALA A 46 -2.09 -7.56 -5.87
C ALA A 46 -2.39 -8.44 -4.66
N ASN A 47 -1.62 -9.51 -4.45
CA ASN A 47 -1.83 -10.37 -3.29
C ASN A 47 -1.35 -9.71 -1.98
N ILE A 48 -0.29 -8.89 -2.04
CA ILE A 48 0.14 -8.08 -0.89
C ILE A 48 -0.97 -7.10 -0.50
N ASP A 49 -1.51 -6.34 -1.46
CA ASP A 49 -2.62 -5.41 -1.22
C ASP A 49 -3.83 -6.11 -0.58
N LYS A 50 -4.19 -7.28 -1.10
CA LYS A 50 -5.27 -8.10 -0.55
C LYS A 50 -5.02 -8.48 0.92
N CYS A 51 -3.78 -8.84 1.29
CA CYS A 51 -3.45 -9.14 2.69
C CYS A 51 -3.65 -7.90 3.58
N CYS A 52 -3.25 -6.72 3.12
CA CYS A 52 -3.46 -5.47 3.85
C CYS A 52 -4.93 -5.12 4.01
N TRP A 53 -5.73 -5.31 2.97
CA TRP A 53 -7.17 -5.13 3.04
C TRP A 53 -7.81 -6.05 4.08
N ILE A 54 -7.43 -7.33 4.11
CA ILE A 54 -7.92 -8.30 5.11
C ILE A 54 -7.51 -7.86 6.52
N HIS A 55 -6.27 -7.38 6.69
CA HIS A 55 -5.72 -6.92 7.96
C HIS A 55 -6.48 -5.72 8.51
N ASP A 56 -6.66 -4.67 7.71
CA ASP A 56 -7.41 -3.48 8.13
C ASP A 56 -8.86 -3.85 8.49
N ARG A 57 -9.50 -4.73 7.70
CA ARG A 57 -10.85 -5.26 8.01
C ARG A 57 -10.89 -6.13 9.27
N CYS A 58 -9.77 -6.72 9.67
CA CYS A 58 -9.67 -7.49 10.91
C CYS A 58 -9.71 -6.56 12.12
N TYR A 59 -8.98 -5.44 12.08
CA TYR A 59 -8.96 -4.43 13.14
C TYR A 59 -10.32 -3.74 13.34
N GLU A 60 -11.15 -3.65 12.30
CA GLU A 60 -12.51 -3.11 12.41
C GLU A 60 -13.45 -4.00 13.26
N LYS A 61 -13.09 -5.27 13.53
CA LYS A 61 -13.94 -6.20 14.27
C LYS A 61 -13.74 -6.02 15.79
N LEU A 62 -14.79 -5.54 16.47
CA LEU A 62 -14.84 -5.20 17.90
C LEU A 62 -14.45 -6.29 18.93
N HIS A 63 -14.09 -7.50 18.50
CA HIS A 63 -13.80 -8.64 19.38
C HIS A 63 -12.52 -9.41 19.03
N LEU A 64 -11.77 -8.97 18.01
CA LEU A 64 -10.49 -9.59 17.70
C LEU A 64 -9.38 -8.83 18.42
N ASN A 65 -8.43 -9.57 18.98
CA ASN A 65 -7.23 -8.95 19.51
C ASN A 65 -6.28 -8.61 18.35
N GLN A 66 -5.42 -7.62 18.59
CA GLN A 66 -4.42 -7.17 17.63
C GLN A 66 -3.54 -8.32 17.12
N THR A 67 -3.02 -9.13 18.05
CA THR A 67 -2.14 -10.26 17.75
C THR A 67 -2.74 -11.23 16.75
N TYR A 68 -4.04 -11.52 16.86
CA TYR A 68 -4.74 -12.40 15.93
C TYR A 68 -4.78 -11.81 14.52
N CYS A 69 -5.08 -10.52 14.39
CA CYS A 69 -5.09 -9.86 13.09
C CYS A 69 -3.70 -9.82 12.46
N ASP A 70 -2.67 -9.58 13.27
CA ASP A 70 -1.28 -9.57 12.81
C ASP A 70 -0.80 -10.98 12.43
N ASP A 71 -1.15 -12.01 13.19
CA ASP A 71 -0.84 -13.41 12.87
C ASP A 71 -1.50 -13.85 11.54
N GLU A 72 -2.78 -13.54 11.35
CA GLU A 72 -3.49 -13.82 10.09
C GLU A 72 -2.89 -13.05 8.91
N PHE A 73 -2.42 -11.82 9.14
CA PHE A 73 -1.76 -11.02 8.14
C PHE A 73 -0.40 -11.61 7.74
N CYS A 74 0.43 -12.00 8.70
CA CYS A 74 1.69 -12.68 8.45
C CYS A 74 1.49 -13.99 7.70
N ASN A 75 0.47 -14.79 8.07
CA ASN A 75 0.11 -16.00 7.35
C ASN A 75 -0.30 -15.72 5.89
N CYS A 76 -1.06 -14.64 5.68
CA CYS A 76 -1.44 -14.20 4.34
C CYS A 76 -0.20 -13.86 3.50
N LEU A 77 0.72 -13.04 4.02
CA LEU A 77 1.94 -12.66 3.29
C LEU A 77 2.86 -13.85 3.02
N ASN A 78 3.03 -14.77 3.98
CA ASN A 78 3.84 -15.98 3.82
C ASN A 78 3.29 -16.94 2.76
N SER A 79 2.00 -16.84 2.41
CA SER A 79 1.38 -17.64 1.36
C SER A 79 1.69 -17.13 -0.05
N ILE A 80 2.22 -15.91 -0.18
CA ILE A 80 2.52 -15.27 -1.46
C ILE A 80 3.83 -15.84 -2.01
N PRO A 81 3.84 -16.47 -3.20
CA PRO A 81 5.07 -16.90 -3.84
C PRO A 81 5.94 -15.69 -4.20
N GLY A 82 7.25 -15.77 -3.95
CA GLY A 82 8.13 -14.64 -4.21
C GLY A 82 9.61 -15.01 -4.19
N ASN A 83 10.43 -14.15 -4.79
CA ASN A 83 11.89 -14.24 -4.65
C ASN A 83 12.31 -13.84 -3.21
N MET A 84 13.58 -14.08 -2.88
CA MET A 84 14.11 -13.78 -1.55
C MET A 84 13.90 -12.31 -1.14
N TYR A 85 14.01 -11.35 -2.08
CA TYR A 85 13.76 -9.94 -1.80
C TYR A 85 12.33 -9.69 -1.32
N CYS A 86 11.34 -10.22 -2.05
CA CYS A 86 9.93 -10.06 -1.69
C CYS A 86 9.59 -10.76 -0.38
N GLN A 87 10.16 -11.94 -0.13
CA GLN A 87 9.99 -12.65 1.15
C GLN A 87 10.64 -11.88 2.30
N THR A 88 11.86 -11.36 2.13
CA THR A 88 12.53 -10.56 3.18
C THR A 88 11.77 -9.26 3.47
N LEU A 89 11.25 -8.58 2.45
CA LEU A 89 10.39 -7.40 2.68
C LEU A 89 9.12 -7.75 3.44
N VAL A 90 8.49 -8.89 3.13
CA VAL A 90 7.31 -9.41 3.83
C VAL A 90 7.57 -9.58 5.33
N HIS A 91 8.74 -10.06 5.73
CA HIS A 91 9.06 -10.25 7.14
C HIS A 91 9.55 -8.96 7.82
N GLU A 92 10.45 -8.19 7.20
CA GLU A 92 11.15 -7.09 7.88
C GLU A 92 10.38 -5.77 7.86
N LEU A 93 9.71 -5.45 6.75
CA LEU A 93 9.07 -4.14 6.56
C LEU A 93 7.76 -4.04 7.35
N TRP A 94 7.00 -5.13 7.38
CA TRP A 94 5.65 -5.12 7.94
C TRP A 94 5.65 -5.20 9.46
N ASP A 95 6.49 -6.08 10.03
CA ASP A 95 6.65 -6.25 11.49
C ASP A 95 7.22 -5.00 12.17
N ASN A 96 8.06 -4.21 11.48
CA ASN A 96 8.81 -3.11 12.10
C ASN A 96 8.37 -1.70 11.67
N LEU A 97 7.83 -1.51 10.47
CA LEU A 97 7.70 -0.17 9.87
C LEU A 97 6.25 0.23 9.56
N VAL A 98 5.42 -0.71 9.12
CA VAL A 98 4.10 -0.36 8.56
C VAL A 98 2.97 -0.52 9.56
N TYR A 99 2.99 -1.57 10.39
CA TYR A 99 1.87 -1.90 11.29
C TYR A 99 2.21 -2.04 12.78
N HIS A 100 3.48 -1.90 13.18
CA HIS A 100 3.88 -2.00 14.59
C HIS A 100 3.28 -0.90 15.51
N THR A 101 2.57 0.08 14.96
CA THR A 101 2.04 1.25 15.68
C THR A 101 0.52 1.43 15.56
N LYS A 102 -0.20 0.52 14.91
CA LYS A 102 -1.67 0.56 14.87
C LYS A 102 -2.30 -0.02 16.14
#